data_AF-A0A8I1QCZ2-F1
#
_entry.id   AF-A0A8I1QCZ2-F1
#
_cell.length_a   1.000
_cell.length_b   1.000
_cell.length_c   1.000
_cell.angle_alpha   90.00
_cell.angle_beta   90.00
_cell.angle_gamma   90.00
#
_symmetry.space_group_name_H-M   'P 1'
#
loop_
_entity.id
_entity.type
_entity.pdbx_description
1 polymer ?
#
loop_
_entity_poly.entity_id
_entity_poly.type
_entity_poly.pdbx_seq_one_letter_code
_entity_poly.pdbx_strand_id
1 'polypeptide(L)'
;MSTMIDAPRLPLANNKKIALWDKVAEQNYTEEFSIQEQQLAEKIHICLQQLGISPQAKLLELGSGSGHLSCLLAQQGYQVSLADFSEVALDKAKNLFVANDQHAHFHLLDIFKADTLGEMFDVTWNSGVMEHFNEEDLQQLFERFTQITSKYYLCIVPNPKSLPYLLFRYKAIRENSWLFGTEFLRENYVEIAEQAGWSLVKQDYLGMEYTIDHMNYFYGEFHPFYAEMVYNGLLPTSEAYLTLYVFKKNSILPNKMAPSNWTEFKTLHFDFIADMQKNNSLLAQQLQKLDLDNSHLQESYAATVEQLNQLMEENNALKQARIHLKLLKLCKQWLFHPLRQLKATSLAIGQSGLRKFPKVKYWLYKIYQNLPRALQKPIKKIVLRVPYSNSYASQSALSADDLTLRWLQQLIHHTDTSRLVICIQPSFFTPDGKVCYNGGAERYLTDLAELFHQHGYEFWILQYAENNSWLHRFKEMMIIGLPSLTEQQRFMDYAHYLINKATLFIASPFLYASYFTDTKTYTIGISHGVYWDRPDFNYHHVATQLQTALSQLNELVSVDTSTINVIRTLEPKLSMSQINYIPNYVDLTFTETQHRLPLSITPEDVVILFPRRLHEARGF
;
A
#
# COMPACT_ATOMS: atom_id res chain seq x y z
N MET A 1 43.64 3.62 -31.46
CA MET A 1 43.68 3.89 -30.01
C MET A 1 42.50 4.80 -29.66
N SER A 2 41.39 4.22 -29.24
CA SER A 2 40.32 4.87 -28.48
C SER A 2 39.53 3.74 -27.84
N THR A 3 39.93 3.40 -26.62
CA THR A 3 39.28 2.43 -25.75
C THR A 3 37.97 3.04 -25.27
N MET A 4 36.84 2.57 -25.81
CA MET A 4 35.56 2.67 -25.10
C MET A 4 35.68 1.77 -23.87
N ILE A 5 35.70 2.40 -22.71
CA ILE A 5 35.60 1.73 -21.42
C ILE A 5 34.15 1.25 -21.32
N ASP A 6 33.94 -0.05 -21.56
CA ASP A 6 32.73 -0.73 -21.12
C ASP A 6 32.59 -0.50 -19.60
N ALA A 7 31.55 0.22 -19.21
CA ALA A 7 31.17 0.33 -17.81
C ALA A 7 30.57 -1.02 -17.39
N PRO A 8 31.19 -1.78 -16.46
CA PRO A 8 30.62 -3.03 -16.02
C PRO A 8 29.43 -2.73 -15.10
N ARG A 9 28.20 -2.86 -15.61
CA ARG A 9 27.02 -3.03 -14.76
C ARG A 9 26.84 -4.51 -14.49
N LEU A 10 27.30 -4.99 -13.32
CA LEU A 10 26.76 -6.12 -12.49
C LEU A 10 27.85 -6.64 -11.53
N PRO A 11 27.66 -6.54 -10.18
CA PRO A 11 27.62 -7.78 -9.38
C PRO A 11 26.79 -7.78 -8.06
N LEU A 12 26.19 -6.69 -7.59
CA LEU A 12 25.61 -6.64 -6.23
C LEU A 12 24.25 -7.34 -6.06
N ALA A 13 23.39 -7.31 -7.08
CA ALA A 13 22.07 -7.94 -7.02
C ALA A 13 22.17 -9.48 -7.12
N ASN A 14 23.08 -9.98 -7.95
CA ASN A 14 23.27 -11.42 -8.17
C ASN A 14 23.83 -12.10 -6.90
N ASN A 15 24.78 -11.46 -6.21
CA ASN A 15 25.35 -12.00 -4.97
C ASN A 15 24.33 -12.10 -3.82
N LYS A 16 23.35 -11.18 -3.75
CA LYS A 16 22.27 -11.25 -2.74
C LYS A 16 21.27 -12.37 -3.04
N LYS A 17 20.93 -12.58 -4.32
CA LYS A 17 20.03 -13.66 -4.73
C LYS A 17 20.68 -15.03 -4.47
N ILE A 18 21.97 -15.18 -4.79
CA ILE A 18 22.73 -16.40 -4.47
C ILE A 18 22.73 -16.68 -2.97
N ALA A 19 23.12 -15.71 -2.15
CA ALA A 19 23.16 -15.89 -0.70
C ALA A 19 21.79 -16.23 -0.07
N LEU A 20 20.69 -15.71 -0.65
CA LEU A 20 19.34 -16.06 -0.20
C LEU A 20 19.04 -17.54 -0.47
N TRP A 21 19.27 -18.00 -1.70
CA TRP A 21 18.93 -19.36 -2.10
C TRP A 21 19.88 -20.41 -1.50
N ASP A 22 21.15 -20.07 -1.31
CA ASP A 22 22.08 -20.93 -0.55
C ASP A 22 21.59 -21.13 0.89
N LYS A 23 21.11 -20.05 1.54
CA LYS A 23 20.53 -20.15 2.89
C LYS A 23 19.26 -21.01 2.90
N VAL A 24 18.38 -20.84 1.91
CA VAL A 24 17.17 -21.69 1.78
C VAL A 24 17.56 -23.15 1.59
N ALA A 25 18.53 -23.43 0.73
CA ALA A 25 19.04 -24.77 0.49
C ALA A 25 19.59 -25.37 1.78
N GLU A 26 20.48 -24.67 2.50
CA GLU A 26 21.07 -25.10 3.77
C GLU A 26 20.00 -25.47 4.80
N GLN A 27 18.98 -24.63 4.97
CA GLN A 27 18.00 -24.74 6.04
C GLN A 27 16.88 -25.75 5.77
N ASN A 28 16.49 -25.96 4.51
CA ASN A 28 15.24 -26.67 4.18
C ASN A 28 15.44 -27.97 3.38
N TYR A 29 16.58 -28.17 2.72
CA TYR A 29 16.77 -29.37 1.90
C TYR A 29 17.31 -30.53 2.72
N THR A 30 16.53 -31.60 2.76
CA THR A 30 16.82 -32.90 3.40
C THR A 30 17.12 -33.97 2.35
N GLU A 31 17.56 -35.16 2.78
CA GLU A 31 17.68 -36.35 1.91
C GLU A 31 16.41 -37.22 1.93
N GLU A 32 15.42 -36.87 2.76
CA GLU A 32 14.15 -37.57 2.88
C GLU A 32 13.07 -36.92 2.01
N PHE A 33 12.32 -37.74 1.27
CA PHE A 33 11.13 -37.31 0.54
C PHE A 33 9.93 -37.14 1.47
N SER A 34 9.25 -36.00 1.38
CA SER A 34 7.92 -35.85 1.96
C SER A 34 6.87 -36.63 1.16
N ILE A 35 5.75 -36.98 1.81
CA ILE A 35 4.61 -37.64 1.15
C ILE A 35 4.06 -36.74 0.03
N GLN A 36 4.03 -35.43 0.27
CA GLN A 36 3.55 -34.43 -0.67
C GLN A 36 4.44 -34.36 -1.93
N GLU A 37 5.77 -34.45 -1.79
CA GLU A 37 6.69 -34.51 -2.94
C GLU A 37 6.51 -35.79 -3.75
N GLN A 38 6.32 -36.95 -3.09
CA GLN A 38 6.02 -38.21 -3.78
C GLN A 38 4.72 -38.11 -4.59
N GLN A 39 3.66 -37.56 -4.01
CA GLN A 39 2.39 -37.35 -4.69
C GLN A 39 2.50 -36.36 -5.85
N LEU A 40 3.29 -35.30 -5.68
CA LEU A 40 3.54 -34.33 -6.74
C LEU A 40 4.32 -34.95 -7.91
N ALA A 41 5.38 -35.70 -7.63
CA ALA A 41 6.17 -36.41 -8.63
C ALA A 41 5.32 -37.43 -9.40
N GLU A 42 4.43 -38.16 -8.71
CA GLU A 42 3.49 -39.08 -9.35
C GLU A 42 2.52 -38.35 -10.30
N LYS A 43 1.96 -37.20 -9.89
CA LYS A 43 1.10 -36.38 -10.76
C LYS A 43 1.86 -35.87 -11.99
N ILE A 44 3.14 -35.49 -11.84
CA ILE A 44 4.01 -35.11 -12.97
C ILE A 44 4.24 -36.31 -13.89
N HIS A 45 4.56 -37.48 -13.33
CA HIS A 45 4.75 -38.72 -14.10
C HIS A 45 3.51 -39.08 -14.92
N ILE A 46 2.31 -39.03 -14.32
CA ILE A 46 1.03 -39.27 -15.01
C ILE A 46 0.83 -38.25 -16.14
N CYS A 47 1.15 -36.98 -15.91
CA CYS A 47 1.06 -35.96 -16.96
C CYS A 47 2.00 -36.26 -18.14
N LEU A 48 3.26 -36.64 -17.87
CA LEU A 48 4.22 -37.03 -18.89
C LEU A 48 3.73 -38.23 -19.70
N GLN A 49 3.16 -39.25 -19.05
CA GLN A 49 2.56 -40.40 -19.74
C GLN A 49 1.39 -39.99 -20.64
N GLN A 50 0.49 -39.11 -20.16
CA GLN A 50 -0.63 -38.59 -20.96
C GLN A 50 -0.16 -37.80 -22.19
N LEU A 51 1.01 -37.17 -22.11
CA LEU A 51 1.66 -36.47 -23.22
C LEU A 51 2.41 -37.41 -24.18
N GLY A 52 2.44 -38.72 -23.90
CA GLY A 52 3.15 -39.72 -24.70
C GLY A 52 4.67 -39.73 -24.48
N ILE A 53 5.15 -39.21 -23.36
CA ILE A 53 6.57 -39.23 -22.98
C ILE A 53 6.89 -40.55 -22.30
N SER A 54 7.80 -41.33 -22.88
CA SER A 54 8.20 -42.62 -22.32
C SER A 54 9.20 -42.43 -21.18
N PRO A 55 9.27 -43.37 -20.23
CA PRO A 55 10.29 -43.38 -19.19
C PRO A 55 11.73 -43.29 -19.67
N GLN A 56 12.08 -43.52 -20.95
CA GLN A 56 13.46 -43.37 -21.41
C GLN A 56 13.79 -41.94 -21.90
N ALA A 57 12.81 -41.03 -21.84
CA ALA A 57 12.95 -39.66 -22.30
C ALA A 57 13.95 -38.88 -21.45
N LYS A 58 14.65 -37.94 -22.10
CA LYS A 58 15.58 -37.00 -21.46
C LYS A 58 14.83 -35.83 -20.84
N LEU A 59 14.90 -35.70 -19.52
CA LEU A 59 14.30 -34.61 -18.77
C LEU A 59 15.40 -33.67 -18.26
N LEU A 60 15.20 -32.36 -18.37
CA LEU A 60 16.04 -31.35 -17.71
C LEU A 60 15.21 -30.51 -16.75
N GLU A 61 15.55 -30.54 -15.46
CA GLU A 61 15.00 -29.62 -14.46
C GLU A 61 15.88 -28.37 -14.35
N LEU A 62 15.29 -27.20 -14.57
CA LEU A 62 15.94 -25.89 -14.50
C LEU A 62 15.61 -25.21 -13.16
N GLY A 63 16.63 -24.89 -12.37
CA GLY A 63 16.47 -24.47 -10.97
C GLY A 63 16.06 -25.65 -10.09
N SER A 64 16.83 -26.73 -10.16
CA SER A 64 16.44 -28.02 -9.58
C SER A 64 16.46 -28.08 -8.05
N GLY A 65 17.10 -27.14 -7.36
CA GLY A 65 17.20 -27.13 -5.91
C GLY A 65 17.77 -28.45 -5.37
N SER A 66 17.03 -29.09 -4.45
CA SER A 66 17.37 -30.40 -3.86
C SER A 66 17.25 -31.57 -4.84
N GLY A 67 16.57 -31.41 -5.97
CA GLY A 67 16.38 -32.47 -6.94
C GLY A 67 15.43 -33.59 -6.51
N HIS A 68 14.61 -33.40 -5.46
CA HIS A 68 13.68 -34.43 -4.98
C HIS A 68 12.76 -34.98 -6.06
N LEU A 69 12.08 -34.07 -6.78
CA LEU A 69 11.14 -34.45 -7.82
C LEU A 69 11.86 -35.14 -9.00
N SER A 70 13.03 -34.63 -9.43
CA SER A 70 13.85 -35.29 -10.44
C SER A 70 14.34 -36.68 -10.01
N CYS A 71 14.71 -36.88 -8.74
CA CYS A 71 15.12 -38.18 -8.22
C CYS A 71 13.96 -39.20 -8.26
N LEU A 72 12.77 -38.77 -7.84
CA LEU A 72 11.55 -39.59 -7.92
C LEU A 72 11.18 -39.91 -9.38
N LEU A 73 11.38 -38.98 -10.31
CA LEU A 73 11.20 -39.25 -11.75
C LEU A 73 12.26 -40.21 -12.30
N ALA A 74 13.52 -40.11 -11.84
CA ALA A 74 14.57 -41.06 -12.20
C ALA A 74 14.21 -42.50 -11.78
N GLN A 75 13.62 -42.67 -10.59
CA GLN A 75 13.10 -43.95 -10.11
C GLN A 75 11.98 -44.53 -11.01
N GLN A 76 11.25 -43.68 -11.73
CA GLN A 76 10.27 -44.10 -12.74
C GLN A 76 10.91 -44.45 -14.10
N GLY A 77 12.22 -44.30 -14.24
CA GLY A 77 13.02 -44.70 -15.40
C GLY A 77 13.58 -43.53 -16.24
N TYR A 78 13.15 -42.28 -15.97
CA TYR A 78 13.54 -41.10 -16.76
C TYR A 78 15.04 -40.81 -16.70
N GLN A 79 15.59 -40.36 -17.84
CA GLN A 79 16.96 -39.86 -17.89
C GLN A 79 16.96 -38.40 -17.45
N VAL A 80 17.28 -38.14 -16.19
CA VAL A 80 17.18 -36.78 -15.64
C VAL A 80 18.52 -36.05 -15.62
N SER A 81 18.47 -34.79 -15.99
CA SER A 81 19.52 -33.80 -15.82
C SER A 81 19.01 -32.67 -14.93
N LEU A 82 19.86 -32.15 -14.06
CA LEU A 82 19.54 -31.12 -13.08
C LEU A 82 20.45 -29.92 -13.33
N ALA A 83 19.88 -28.73 -13.45
CA ALA A 83 20.62 -27.48 -13.56
C ALA A 83 20.23 -26.53 -12.43
N ASP A 84 21.21 -26.01 -11.71
CA ASP A 84 21.01 -24.99 -10.69
C ASP A 84 22.21 -24.05 -10.62
N PHE A 85 22.01 -22.80 -10.22
CA PHE A 85 23.11 -21.84 -10.06
C PHE A 85 23.77 -21.96 -8.68
N SER A 86 23.11 -22.59 -7.71
CA SER A 86 23.62 -22.82 -6.37
C SER A 86 24.43 -24.11 -6.31
N GLU A 87 25.72 -23.99 -6.05
CA GLU A 87 26.60 -25.14 -5.82
C GLU A 87 26.15 -25.94 -4.58
N VAL A 88 25.67 -25.24 -3.54
CA VAL A 88 25.15 -25.86 -2.31
C VAL A 88 23.91 -26.72 -2.60
N ALA A 89 22.98 -26.22 -3.42
CA ALA A 89 21.80 -26.98 -3.82
C ALA A 89 22.18 -28.23 -4.62
N LEU A 90 23.09 -28.10 -5.60
CA LEU A 90 23.55 -29.23 -6.41
C LEU A 90 24.29 -30.28 -5.59
N ASP A 91 25.08 -29.89 -4.59
CA ASP A 91 25.74 -30.85 -3.71
C ASP A 91 24.74 -31.66 -2.88
N LYS A 92 23.66 -31.01 -2.39
CA LYS A 92 22.56 -31.72 -1.75
C LYS A 92 21.83 -32.67 -2.71
N ALA A 93 21.57 -32.23 -3.95
CA ALA A 93 20.96 -33.07 -4.96
C ALA A 93 21.84 -34.28 -5.31
N LYS A 94 23.16 -34.12 -5.45
CA LYS A 94 24.09 -35.25 -5.67
C LYS A 94 24.01 -36.27 -4.54
N ASN A 95 24.01 -35.81 -3.28
CA ASN A 95 23.90 -36.70 -2.12
C ASN A 95 22.58 -37.47 -2.11
N LEU A 96 21.46 -36.78 -2.39
CA LEU A 96 20.15 -37.41 -2.51
C LEU A 96 20.13 -38.51 -3.58
N PHE A 97 20.70 -38.26 -4.76
CA PHE A 97 20.75 -39.24 -5.84
C PHE A 97 21.60 -40.46 -5.47
N VAL A 98 22.75 -40.24 -4.81
CA VAL A 98 23.60 -41.34 -4.29
C VAL A 98 22.84 -42.16 -3.25
N ALA A 99 22.14 -41.51 -2.31
CA ALA A 99 21.38 -42.18 -1.26
C ALA A 99 20.22 -43.05 -1.80
N ASN A 100 19.71 -42.72 -3.00
CA ASN A 100 18.59 -43.40 -3.63
C ASN A 100 19.00 -44.33 -4.79
N ASP A 101 20.31 -44.59 -4.95
CA ASP A 101 20.87 -45.42 -6.03
C ASP A 101 20.39 -44.99 -7.43
N GLN A 102 20.32 -43.66 -7.63
CA GLN A 102 19.93 -43.04 -8.90
C GLN A 102 21.12 -42.33 -9.55
N HIS A 103 21.01 -42.10 -10.86
CA HIS A 103 22.01 -41.38 -11.65
C HIS A 103 21.38 -40.20 -12.38
N ALA A 104 22.12 -39.08 -12.42
CA ALA A 104 21.75 -37.88 -13.15
C ALA A 104 22.98 -37.12 -13.63
N HIS A 105 22.78 -36.21 -14.58
CA HIS A 105 23.77 -35.19 -14.94
C HIS A 105 23.48 -33.90 -14.17
N PHE A 106 24.50 -33.31 -13.55
CA PHE A 106 24.36 -32.09 -12.77
C PHE A 106 25.11 -30.94 -13.45
N HIS A 107 24.43 -29.81 -13.63
CA HIS A 107 24.95 -28.64 -14.34
C HIS A 107 24.92 -27.41 -13.41
N LEU A 108 26.08 -26.92 -12.98
CA LEU A 108 26.19 -25.62 -12.29
C LEU A 108 26.01 -24.51 -13.33
N LEU A 109 24.80 -23.95 -13.39
CA LEU A 109 24.38 -23.10 -14.50
C LEU A 109 23.34 -22.05 -14.07
N ASP A 110 23.56 -20.81 -14.49
CA ASP A 110 22.53 -19.77 -14.45
C ASP A 110 21.46 -20.07 -15.50
N ILE A 111 20.18 -20.05 -15.13
CA ILE A 111 19.06 -20.36 -16.02
C ILE A 111 19.03 -19.47 -17.28
N PHE A 112 19.55 -18.25 -17.24
CA PHE A 112 19.71 -17.39 -18.42
C PHE A 112 20.80 -17.85 -19.39
N LYS A 113 21.56 -18.89 -19.05
CA LYS A 113 22.57 -19.53 -19.89
C LYS A 113 22.18 -20.97 -20.26
N ALA A 114 20.92 -21.36 -20.06
CA ALA A 114 20.46 -22.71 -20.33
C ALA A 114 20.75 -23.18 -21.78
N ASP A 115 20.70 -22.25 -22.75
CA ASP A 115 21.04 -22.47 -24.16
C ASP A 115 22.50 -22.88 -24.42
N THR A 116 23.39 -22.69 -23.44
CA THR A 116 24.81 -23.06 -23.56
C THR A 116 25.09 -24.55 -23.33
N LEU A 117 24.11 -25.33 -22.88
CA LEU A 117 24.27 -26.78 -22.68
C LEU A 117 24.58 -27.54 -23.98
N GLY A 118 24.20 -26.99 -25.14
CA GLY A 118 24.52 -27.57 -26.44
C GLY A 118 23.84 -28.90 -26.75
N GLU A 119 22.86 -29.32 -25.94
CA GLU A 119 22.06 -30.51 -26.15
C GLU A 119 20.56 -30.21 -26.05
N MET A 120 19.75 -31.11 -26.61
CA MET A 120 18.29 -31.03 -26.62
C MET A 120 17.69 -32.11 -25.72
N PHE A 121 16.74 -31.71 -24.89
CA PHE A 121 15.99 -32.59 -23.99
C PHE A 121 14.61 -32.88 -24.56
N ASP A 122 14.04 -34.06 -24.27
CA ASP A 122 12.66 -34.36 -24.63
C ASP A 122 11.71 -33.39 -23.94
N VAL A 123 11.91 -33.21 -22.63
CA VAL A 123 11.16 -32.28 -21.81
C VAL A 123 12.12 -31.46 -20.96
N THR A 124 11.96 -30.15 -20.99
CA THR A 124 12.57 -29.24 -20.01
C THR A 124 11.48 -28.80 -19.05
N TRP A 125 11.82 -28.54 -17.80
CA TRP A 125 10.82 -28.16 -16.83
C TRP A 125 11.42 -27.45 -15.61
N ASN A 126 10.56 -26.82 -14.83
CA ASN A 126 10.91 -26.28 -13.51
C ASN A 126 9.70 -26.36 -12.58
N SER A 127 9.98 -26.37 -11.28
CA SER A 127 9.00 -26.24 -10.22
C SER A 127 9.49 -25.22 -9.19
N GLY A 128 8.78 -24.11 -9.04
CA GLY A 128 9.12 -23.10 -8.04
C GLY A 128 10.29 -22.18 -8.43
N VAL A 129 10.27 -21.65 -9.66
CA VAL A 129 11.39 -20.88 -10.24
C VAL A 129 10.89 -19.65 -11.01
N MET A 130 9.94 -19.86 -11.93
CA MET A 130 9.49 -18.82 -12.87
C MET A 130 8.75 -17.66 -12.18
N GLU A 131 8.19 -17.87 -10.99
CA GLU A 131 7.52 -16.85 -10.17
C GLU A 131 8.45 -15.76 -9.64
N HIS A 132 9.77 -15.96 -9.71
CA HIS A 132 10.76 -14.99 -9.23
C HIS A 132 11.22 -13.99 -10.31
N PHE A 133 10.65 -14.05 -11.51
CA PHE A 133 11.07 -13.26 -12.67
C PHE A 133 9.96 -12.30 -13.12
N ASN A 134 10.38 -11.08 -13.49
CA ASN A 134 9.48 -10.10 -14.10
C ASN A 134 9.12 -10.54 -15.53
N GLU A 135 8.19 -9.82 -16.17
CA GLU A 135 7.72 -10.16 -17.51
C GLU A 135 8.82 -10.17 -18.60
N GLU A 136 9.76 -9.22 -18.55
CA GLU A 136 10.86 -9.12 -19.51
C GLU A 136 11.85 -10.30 -19.38
N ASP A 137 12.20 -10.64 -18.14
CA ASP A 137 13.05 -11.79 -17.83
C ASP A 137 12.39 -13.10 -18.27
N LEU A 138 11.09 -13.27 -17.99
CA LEU A 138 10.32 -14.44 -18.42
C LEU A 138 10.30 -14.58 -19.94
N GLN A 139 10.08 -13.48 -20.67
CA GLN A 139 10.13 -13.51 -22.14
C GLN A 139 11.48 -14.03 -22.64
N GLN A 140 12.59 -13.54 -22.08
CA GLN A 140 13.93 -14.02 -22.44
C GLN A 140 14.13 -15.50 -22.11
N LEU A 141 13.66 -15.95 -20.93
CA LEU A 141 13.77 -17.35 -20.51
C LEU A 141 12.97 -18.28 -21.44
N PHE A 142 11.72 -17.94 -21.75
CA PHE A 142 10.91 -18.72 -22.68
C PHE A 142 11.57 -18.78 -24.07
N GLU A 143 12.11 -17.67 -24.58
CA GLU A 143 12.83 -17.63 -25.87
C GLU A 143 14.05 -18.59 -25.84
N ARG A 144 14.83 -18.59 -24.75
CA ARG A 144 15.98 -19.49 -24.57
C ARG A 144 15.58 -20.96 -24.47
N PHE A 145 14.52 -21.28 -23.75
CA PHE A 145 14.07 -22.67 -23.59
C PHE A 145 13.65 -23.30 -24.92
N THR A 146 13.30 -22.49 -25.93
CA THR A 146 13.07 -23.00 -27.29
C THR A 146 14.33 -23.63 -27.90
N GLN A 147 15.52 -23.32 -27.43
CA GLN A 147 16.78 -23.82 -27.99
C GLN A 147 17.23 -25.16 -27.41
N ILE A 148 16.65 -25.58 -26.28
CA ILE A 148 17.07 -26.78 -25.53
C ILE A 148 15.97 -27.81 -25.32
N THR A 149 14.73 -27.48 -25.70
CA THR A 149 13.56 -28.36 -25.53
C THR A 149 13.17 -28.96 -26.86
N SER A 150 12.86 -30.25 -26.96
CA SER A 150 12.45 -30.87 -28.23
C SER A 150 10.94 -31.12 -28.33
N LYS A 151 10.28 -31.56 -27.25
CA LYS A 151 8.84 -31.88 -27.26
C LYS A 151 8.01 -30.89 -26.43
N TYR A 152 8.20 -30.88 -25.11
CA TYR A 152 7.39 -30.06 -24.20
C TYR A 152 8.23 -29.31 -23.17
N TYR A 153 7.75 -28.13 -22.77
CA TYR A 153 8.24 -27.41 -21.60
C TYR A 153 7.16 -27.40 -20.52
N LEU A 154 7.50 -27.80 -19.30
CA LEU A 154 6.58 -27.80 -18.15
C LEU A 154 6.98 -26.69 -17.16
N CYS A 155 6.02 -25.83 -16.82
CA CYS A 155 6.21 -24.77 -15.83
C CYS A 155 5.25 -25.00 -14.67
N ILE A 156 5.79 -25.28 -13.47
CA ILE A 156 5.02 -25.47 -12.24
C ILE A 156 5.32 -24.31 -11.30
N VAL A 157 4.29 -23.55 -10.93
CA VAL A 157 4.41 -22.30 -10.16
C VAL A 157 3.31 -22.18 -9.11
N PRO A 158 3.53 -21.43 -8.01
CA PRO A 158 2.48 -21.08 -7.07
C PRO A 158 1.24 -20.49 -7.76
N ASN A 159 0.07 -20.94 -7.35
CA ASN A 159 -1.21 -20.53 -7.89
C ASN A 159 -1.69 -19.25 -7.17
N PRO A 160 -1.68 -18.08 -7.82
CA PRO A 160 -2.11 -16.82 -7.21
C PRO A 160 -3.62 -16.74 -6.95
N LYS A 161 -4.39 -17.78 -7.32
CA LYS A 161 -5.82 -17.91 -7.04
C LYS A 161 -6.13 -18.86 -5.88
N SER A 162 -5.14 -19.59 -5.37
CA SER A 162 -5.31 -20.49 -4.23
C SER A 162 -5.45 -19.68 -2.94
N LEU A 163 -6.65 -19.67 -2.36
CA LEU A 163 -6.91 -18.98 -1.10
C LEU A 163 -6.03 -19.51 0.04
N PRO A 164 -5.84 -20.83 0.23
CA PRO A 164 -4.92 -21.37 1.24
C PRO A 164 -3.49 -20.81 1.11
N TYR A 165 -2.94 -20.80 -0.10
CA TYR A 165 -1.60 -20.26 -0.35
C TYR A 165 -1.53 -18.76 -0.06
N LEU A 166 -2.51 -17.98 -0.51
CA LEU A 166 -2.54 -16.54 -0.24
C LEU A 166 -2.63 -16.23 1.26
N LEU A 167 -3.42 -16.98 2.02
CA LEU A 167 -3.52 -16.83 3.48
C LEU A 167 -2.20 -17.17 4.17
N PHE A 168 -1.58 -18.30 3.79
CA PHE A 168 -0.26 -18.70 4.26
C PHE A 168 0.79 -17.62 4.00
N ARG A 169 0.95 -17.20 2.74
CA ARG A 169 1.92 -16.17 2.34
C ARG A 169 1.67 -14.85 3.06
N TYR A 170 0.41 -14.41 3.14
CA TYR A 170 0.03 -13.18 3.84
C TYR A 170 0.49 -13.21 5.30
N LYS A 171 0.20 -14.29 6.02
CA LYS A 171 0.62 -14.46 7.41
C LYS A 171 2.15 -14.51 7.53
N ALA A 172 2.82 -15.25 6.66
CA ALA A 172 4.27 -15.41 6.71
C ALA A 172 5.02 -14.09 6.45
N ILE A 173 4.56 -13.26 5.51
CA ILE A 173 5.12 -11.92 5.30
C ILE A 173 4.88 -11.05 6.54
N ARG A 174 3.64 -11.02 7.04
CA ARG A 174 3.26 -10.26 8.24
C ARG A 174 4.11 -10.64 9.47
N GLU A 175 4.50 -11.90 9.59
CA GLU A 175 5.28 -12.44 10.70
C GLU A 175 6.81 -12.44 10.45
N ASN A 176 7.30 -11.88 9.34
CA ASN A 176 8.70 -11.90 8.92
C ASN A 176 9.30 -13.32 8.78
N SER A 177 8.46 -14.32 8.53
CA SER A 177 8.85 -15.71 8.34
C SER A 177 8.90 -16.12 6.86
N TRP A 178 8.56 -15.21 5.94
CA TRP A 178 8.67 -15.44 4.50
C TRP A 178 10.13 -15.53 4.05
N LEU A 179 10.54 -16.68 3.52
CA LEU A 179 11.93 -16.97 3.15
C LEU A 179 12.21 -16.94 1.63
N PHE A 180 11.17 -16.94 0.80
CA PHE A 180 11.27 -17.25 -0.63
C PHE A 180 11.52 -16.02 -1.53
N GLY A 181 11.92 -14.90 -0.95
CA GLY A 181 12.12 -13.65 -1.69
C GLY A 181 10.84 -13.16 -2.37
N THR A 182 10.99 -12.49 -3.52
CA THR A 182 9.85 -11.98 -4.29
C THR A 182 9.24 -13.09 -5.14
N GLU A 183 7.97 -13.38 -4.92
CA GLU A 183 7.15 -14.26 -5.77
C GLU A 183 6.03 -13.43 -6.40
N PHE A 184 6.00 -13.33 -7.72
CA PHE A 184 4.97 -12.60 -8.44
C PHE A 184 3.65 -13.37 -8.46
N LEU A 185 2.55 -12.70 -8.11
CA LEU A 185 1.18 -13.22 -8.18
C LEU A 185 0.69 -13.26 -9.64
N ARG A 186 1.40 -14.05 -10.47
CA ARG A 186 1.33 -14.03 -11.92
C ARG A 186 0.28 -14.98 -12.48
N GLU A 187 -0.54 -14.45 -13.38
CA GLU A 187 -1.59 -15.20 -14.08
C GLU A 187 -1.33 -15.27 -15.60
N ASN A 188 -0.42 -14.45 -16.13
CA ASN A 188 -0.23 -14.25 -17.58
C ASN A 188 0.92 -15.07 -18.19
N TYR A 189 1.26 -16.24 -17.62
CA TYR A 189 2.36 -17.07 -18.14
C TYR A 189 2.12 -17.55 -19.58
N VAL A 190 0.87 -17.80 -19.94
CA VAL A 190 0.49 -18.30 -21.26
C VAL A 190 0.77 -17.24 -22.32
N GLU A 191 0.33 -16.01 -22.08
CA GLU A 191 0.49 -14.87 -22.98
C GLU A 191 1.97 -14.54 -23.19
N ILE A 192 2.78 -14.59 -22.14
CA ILE A 192 4.24 -14.35 -22.24
C ILE A 192 4.91 -15.48 -23.03
N ALA A 193 4.56 -16.74 -22.75
CA ALA A 193 5.11 -17.90 -23.45
C ALA A 193 4.76 -17.87 -24.94
N GLU A 194 3.52 -17.52 -25.29
CA GLU A 194 3.07 -17.42 -26.68
C GLU A 194 3.85 -16.39 -27.47
N GLN A 195 4.14 -15.23 -26.88
CA GLN A 195 4.99 -14.19 -27.48
C GLN A 195 6.45 -14.65 -27.71
N ALA A 196 6.88 -15.69 -27.00
CA ALA A 196 8.21 -16.29 -27.11
C ALA A 196 8.24 -17.57 -27.97
N GLY A 197 7.16 -17.89 -28.69
CA GLY A 197 7.12 -19.01 -29.63
C GLY A 197 6.66 -20.33 -29.01
N TRP A 198 5.87 -20.27 -27.94
CA TRP A 198 5.22 -21.43 -27.35
C TRP A 198 3.72 -21.46 -27.66
N SER A 199 3.09 -22.61 -27.44
CA SER A 199 1.63 -22.75 -27.37
C SER A 199 1.27 -23.61 -26.19
N LEU A 200 0.24 -23.20 -25.46
CA LEU A 200 -0.32 -23.99 -24.38
C LEU A 200 -0.92 -25.28 -24.95
N VAL A 201 -0.51 -26.40 -24.37
CA VAL A 201 -1.07 -27.74 -24.64
C VAL A 201 -2.07 -28.11 -23.56
N LYS A 202 -1.71 -27.84 -22.30
CA LYS A 202 -2.51 -28.20 -21.13
C LYS A 202 -2.20 -27.24 -19.99
N GLN A 203 -3.22 -26.88 -19.24
CA GLN A 203 -3.11 -26.27 -17.92
C GLN A 203 -3.82 -27.17 -16.91
N ASP A 204 -3.20 -27.38 -15.75
CA ASP A 204 -3.73 -28.23 -14.68
C ASP A 204 -3.37 -27.66 -13.30
N TYR A 205 -3.96 -28.21 -12.24
CA TYR A 205 -3.73 -27.78 -10.86
C TYR A 205 -3.17 -28.93 -10.02
N LEU A 206 -2.08 -28.67 -9.31
CA LEU A 206 -1.33 -29.68 -8.56
C LEU A 206 -1.17 -29.27 -7.08
N GLY A 207 -0.90 -30.26 -6.23
CA GLY A 207 -0.56 -29.99 -4.83
C GLY A 207 -1.75 -29.53 -3.97
N MET A 208 -2.90 -30.21 -4.07
CA MET A 208 -4.02 -30.00 -3.15
C MET A 208 -3.61 -30.30 -1.70
N GLU A 209 -2.71 -31.25 -1.52
CA GLU A 209 -2.26 -31.76 -0.22
C GLU A 209 -1.44 -30.70 0.54
N TYR A 210 -0.64 -29.89 -0.18
CA TYR A 210 0.06 -28.74 0.40
C TYR A 210 -0.88 -27.68 0.97
N THR A 211 -2.13 -27.59 0.48
CA THR A 211 -3.09 -26.61 1.02
C THR A 211 -3.49 -26.91 2.46
N ILE A 212 -3.39 -28.17 2.89
CA ILE A 212 -3.61 -28.57 4.29
C ILE A 212 -2.53 -27.93 5.17
N ASP A 213 -1.27 -28.03 4.75
CA ASP A 213 -0.14 -27.45 5.48
C ASP A 213 -0.21 -25.92 5.52
N HIS A 214 -0.62 -25.28 4.41
CA HIS A 214 -0.88 -23.84 4.37
C HIS A 214 -1.96 -23.41 5.35
N MET A 215 -3.08 -24.14 5.43
CA MET A 215 -4.16 -23.82 6.37
C MET A 215 -3.73 -24.07 7.82
N ASN A 216 -3.00 -25.15 8.07
CA ASN A 216 -2.46 -25.45 9.39
C ASN A 216 -1.48 -24.35 9.84
N TYR A 217 -0.62 -23.86 8.94
CA TYR A 217 0.25 -22.72 9.22
C TYR A 217 -0.56 -21.45 9.53
N PHE A 218 -1.57 -21.17 8.71
CA PHE A 218 -2.40 -19.97 8.86
C PHE A 218 -3.13 -19.94 10.21
N TYR A 219 -3.76 -21.05 10.61
CA TYR A 219 -4.46 -21.14 11.90
C TYR A 219 -3.53 -21.42 13.08
N GLY A 220 -2.34 -21.99 12.84
CA GLY A 220 -1.40 -22.40 13.89
C GLY A 220 -1.73 -23.75 14.55
N GLU A 221 -2.69 -24.50 14.01
CA GLU A 221 -3.10 -25.82 14.48
C GLU A 221 -3.65 -26.69 13.34
N PHE A 222 -3.76 -28.00 13.56
CA PHE A 222 -4.31 -28.91 12.57
C PHE A 222 -5.83 -28.73 12.41
N HIS A 223 -6.30 -28.51 11.18
CA HIS A 223 -7.73 -28.29 10.91
C HIS A 223 -8.39 -29.50 10.21
N PRO A 224 -8.96 -30.47 10.97
CA PRO A 224 -9.40 -31.76 10.43
C PRO A 224 -10.48 -31.64 9.36
N PHE A 225 -11.46 -30.75 9.51
CA PHE A 225 -12.52 -30.58 8.51
C PHE A 225 -12.00 -30.08 7.15
N TYR A 226 -10.97 -29.24 7.16
CA TYR A 226 -10.38 -28.76 5.92
C TYR A 226 -9.63 -29.91 5.22
N ALA A 227 -8.85 -30.68 5.99
CA ALA A 227 -8.17 -31.87 5.48
C ALA A 227 -9.17 -32.91 4.93
N GLU A 228 -10.27 -33.19 5.64
CA GLU A 228 -11.34 -34.06 5.16
C GLU A 228 -11.94 -33.57 3.83
N MET A 229 -12.18 -32.26 3.68
CA MET A 229 -12.67 -31.70 2.42
C MET A 229 -11.67 -31.89 1.27
N VAL A 230 -10.37 -31.72 1.53
CA VAL A 230 -9.30 -31.97 0.55
C VAL A 230 -9.28 -33.45 0.16
N TYR A 231 -9.21 -34.36 1.14
CA TYR A 231 -9.10 -35.80 0.89
C TYR A 231 -10.33 -36.41 0.20
N ASN A 232 -11.52 -35.85 0.45
CA ASN A 232 -12.75 -36.28 -0.20
C ASN A 232 -13.04 -35.53 -1.51
N GLY A 233 -12.13 -34.68 -1.99
CA GLY A 233 -12.30 -33.95 -3.26
C GLY A 233 -13.48 -32.98 -3.27
N LEU A 234 -13.83 -32.41 -2.11
CA LEU A 234 -14.96 -31.48 -1.95
C LEU A 234 -14.59 -30.03 -2.29
N LEU A 235 -13.29 -29.73 -2.39
CA LEU A 235 -12.79 -28.42 -2.81
C LEU A 235 -12.54 -28.39 -4.33
N PRO A 236 -12.79 -27.25 -5.00
CA PRO A 236 -12.46 -27.11 -6.41
C PRO A 236 -10.94 -27.21 -6.61
N THR A 237 -10.52 -27.92 -7.66
CA THR A 237 -9.08 -28.14 -7.95
C THR A 237 -8.33 -26.83 -8.21
N SER A 238 -9.02 -25.76 -8.60
CA SER A 238 -8.44 -24.42 -8.75
C SER A 238 -7.89 -23.83 -7.45
N GLU A 239 -8.19 -24.42 -6.29
CA GLU A 239 -7.62 -24.03 -4.99
C GLU A 239 -6.28 -24.70 -4.70
N ALA A 240 -5.81 -25.62 -5.55
CA ALA A 240 -4.54 -26.29 -5.34
C ALA A 240 -3.38 -25.29 -5.31
N TYR A 241 -2.33 -25.64 -4.57
CA TYR A 241 -1.18 -24.75 -4.38
C TYR A 241 -0.50 -24.40 -5.71
N LEU A 242 -0.35 -25.34 -6.62
CA LEU A 242 0.45 -25.18 -7.82
C LEU A 242 -0.42 -25.15 -9.07
N THR A 243 -0.02 -24.36 -10.05
CA THR A 243 -0.51 -24.44 -11.42
C THR A 243 0.57 -25.06 -12.29
N LEU A 244 0.20 -26.08 -13.07
CA LEU A 244 1.03 -26.69 -14.10
C LEU A 244 0.63 -26.12 -15.46
N TYR A 245 1.60 -25.60 -16.20
CA TYR A 245 1.47 -25.28 -17.61
C TYR A 245 2.34 -26.22 -18.44
N VAL A 246 1.76 -26.79 -19.49
CA VAL A 246 2.47 -27.61 -20.49
C VAL A 246 2.48 -26.86 -21.80
N PHE A 247 3.67 -26.55 -22.30
CA PHE A 247 3.87 -25.84 -23.55
C PHE A 247 4.52 -26.73 -24.60
N LYS A 248 4.18 -26.50 -25.86
CA LYS A 248 4.91 -27.02 -27.03
C LYS A 248 5.41 -25.85 -27.87
N LYS A 249 6.47 -26.05 -28.64
CA LYS A 249 6.93 -25.01 -29.57
C LYS A 249 5.88 -24.71 -30.62
N ASN A 250 5.76 -23.43 -30.94
CA ASN A 250 4.93 -22.91 -32.01
C ASN A 250 5.80 -22.23 -33.05
N SER A 251 5.56 -22.52 -34.33
CA SER A 251 6.28 -21.90 -35.44
C SER A 251 5.76 -20.51 -35.80
N ILE A 252 4.57 -20.12 -35.31
CA ILE A 252 3.95 -18.83 -35.57
C ILE A 252 4.08 -17.95 -34.33
N LEU A 253 4.86 -16.88 -34.43
CA LEU A 253 4.98 -15.88 -33.38
C LEU A 253 3.82 -14.87 -33.50
N PRO A 254 2.99 -14.69 -32.47
CA PRO A 254 2.04 -13.57 -32.44
C PRO A 254 2.79 -12.24 -32.36
N ASN A 255 2.11 -11.13 -32.65
CA ASN A 255 2.68 -9.80 -32.46
C ASN A 255 3.06 -9.62 -30.98
N LYS A 256 4.31 -9.23 -30.72
CA LYS A 256 4.77 -8.88 -29.37
C LYS A 256 3.89 -7.77 -28.81
N MET A 257 3.26 -8.02 -27.67
CA MET A 257 2.56 -6.99 -26.91
C MET A 257 3.57 -6.28 -26.00
N ALA A 258 3.29 -5.02 -25.66
CA ALA A 258 4.09 -4.34 -24.65
C ALA A 258 3.89 -5.05 -23.29
N PRO A 259 4.96 -5.25 -22.50
CA PRO A 259 4.82 -5.87 -21.20
C PRO A 259 3.85 -5.11 -20.29
N SER A 260 3.02 -5.83 -19.55
CA SER A 260 2.12 -5.24 -18.55
C SER A 260 2.68 -5.43 -17.14
N ASN A 261 3.19 -4.37 -16.53
CA ASN A 261 3.77 -4.41 -15.17
C ASN A 261 2.74 -4.62 -14.03
N TRP A 262 1.48 -4.90 -14.37
CA TRP A 262 0.39 -5.03 -13.41
C TRP A 262 0.57 -6.19 -12.43
N THR A 263 1.12 -7.32 -12.87
CA THR A 263 1.36 -8.45 -11.98
C THR A 263 2.36 -8.07 -10.88
N GLU A 264 3.42 -7.36 -11.26
CA GLU A 264 4.44 -6.82 -10.37
C GLU A 264 3.78 -5.86 -9.38
N PHE A 265 2.97 -4.91 -9.86
CA PHE A 265 2.27 -3.95 -9.00
C PHE A 265 1.27 -4.60 -8.03
N LYS A 266 0.48 -5.57 -8.51
CA LYS A 266 -0.45 -6.36 -7.69
C LYS A 266 0.30 -7.09 -6.58
N THR A 267 1.45 -7.67 -6.91
CA THR A 267 2.32 -8.39 -5.96
C THR A 267 2.87 -7.43 -4.89
N LEU A 268 3.47 -6.32 -5.32
CA LEU A 268 4.02 -5.32 -4.41
C LEU A 268 2.96 -4.72 -3.49
N HIS A 269 1.74 -4.52 -4.01
CA HIS A 269 0.63 -4.06 -3.20
C HIS A 269 0.20 -5.10 -2.16
N PHE A 270 0.10 -6.38 -2.54
CA PHE A 270 -0.22 -7.47 -1.61
C PHE A 270 0.80 -7.54 -0.45
N ASP A 271 2.10 -7.54 -0.78
CA ASP A 271 3.18 -7.60 0.20
C ASP A 271 3.16 -6.36 1.11
N PHE A 272 2.93 -5.17 0.54
CA PHE A 272 2.79 -3.92 1.28
C PHE A 272 1.63 -3.95 2.29
N ILE A 273 0.46 -4.49 1.90
CA ILE A 273 -0.69 -4.60 2.82
C ILE A 273 -0.37 -5.54 3.98
N ALA A 274 0.30 -6.67 3.73
CA ALA A 274 0.72 -7.59 4.77
C ALA A 274 1.68 -6.92 5.78
N ASP A 275 2.66 -6.17 5.28
CA ASP A 275 3.63 -5.41 6.09
C ASP A 275 2.96 -4.27 6.88
N MET A 276 2.01 -3.55 6.28
CA MET A 276 1.29 -2.49 6.99
C MET A 276 0.47 -3.03 8.16
N GLN A 277 -0.24 -4.15 7.96
CA GLN A 277 -1.10 -4.71 9.00
C GLN A 277 -0.32 -5.23 10.21
N LYS A 278 0.91 -5.69 10.00
CA LYS A 278 1.87 -5.96 11.07
C LYS A 278 2.11 -4.71 11.93
N ASN A 279 2.51 -3.60 11.30
CA ASN A 279 2.80 -2.36 12.02
C ASN A 279 1.58 -1.83 12.78
N ASN A 280 0.39 -1.92 12.19
CA ASN A 280 -0.86 -1.57 12.87
C ASN A 280 -1.11 -2.46 14.09
N SER A 281 -0.88 -3.77 13.99
CA SER A 281 -1.05 -4.68 15.13
C SER A 281 -0.02 -4.43 16.25
N LEU A 282 1.23 -4.12 15.90
CA LEU A 282 2.25 -3.75 16.87
C LEU A 282 1.91 -2.43 17.57
N LEU A 283 1.44 -1.44 16.80
CA LEU A 283 1.00 -0.15 17.34
C LEU A 283 -0.20 -0.32 18.26
N ALA A 284 -1.19 -1.15 17.89
CA ALA A 284 -2.35 -1.45 18.74
C ALA A 284 -1.94 -2.10 20.07
N GLN A 285 -0.99 -3.04 20.04
CA GLN A 285 -0.42 -3.64 21.27
C GLN A 285 0.31 -2.61 22.13
N GLN A 286 1.09 -1.71 21.51
CA GLN A 286 1.76 -0.62 22.22
C GLN A 286 0.78 0.38 22.83
N LEU A 287 -0.28 0.75 22.11
CA LEU A 287 -1.35 1.62 22.61
C LEU A 287 -2.09 0.97 23.78
N GLN A 288 -2.41 -0.33 23.69
CA GLN A 288 -3.02 -1.06 24.80
C GLN A 288 -2.12 -1.08 26.03
N LYS A 289 -0.81 -1.24 25.85
CA LYS A 289 0.17 -1.16 26.95
C LYS A 289 0.23 0.24 27.57
N LEU A 290 0.22 1.29 26.75
CA LEU A 290 0.21 2.68 27.21
C LEU A 290 -1.08 3.02 27.98
N ASP A 291 -2.24 2.50 27.54
CA ASP A 291 -3.52 2.68 28.23
C ASP A 291 -3.53 1.98 29.61
N LEU A 292 -2.94 0.79 29.70
CA LEU A 292 -2.72 0.09 30.97
C LEU A 292 -1.80 0.89 31.90
N ASP A 293 -0.66 1.36 31.39
CA ASP A 293 0.29 2.18 32.16
C ASP A 293 -0.35 3.50 32.65
N ASN A 294 -1.18 4.14 31.82
CA ASN A 294 -1.89 5.37 32.18
C ASN A 294 -2.97 5.11 33.27
N SER A 295 -3.67 3.97 33.19
CA SER A 295 -4.63 3.54 34.20
C SER A 295 -3.95 3.29 35.55
N HIS A 296 -2.80 2.62 35.56
CA HIS A 296 -1.97 2.44 36.77
C HIS A 296 -1.47 3.78 37.35
N LEU A 297 -1.10 4.74 36.51
CA LEU A 297 -0.71 6.09 36.96
C LEU A 297 -1.89 6.87 37.57
N GLN A 298 -3.10 6.73 37.01
CA GLN A 298 -4.31 7.35 37.57
C GLN A 298 -4.68 6.76 38.94
N GLU A 299 -4.58 5.44 39.11
CA GLU A 299 -4.79 4.77 40.40
C GLU A 299 -3.74 5.20 41.44
N SER A 300 -2.46 5.26 41.05
CA SER A 300 -1.37 5.73 41.91
C SER A 300 -1.55 7.20 42.33
N TYR A 301 -1.97 8.05 41.41
CA TYR A 301 -2.30 9.45 41.70
C TYR A 301 -3.49 9.57 42.66
N ALA A 302 -4.56 8.80 42.46
CA ALA A 302 -5.72 8.77 43.36
C ALA A 302 -5.35 8.34 44.78
N ALA A 303 -4.54 7.27 44.93
CA ALA A 303 -4.04 6.80 46.22
C ALA A 303 -3.15 7.84 46.92
N THR A 304 -2.31 8.56 46.16
CA THR A 304 -1.47 9.63 46.68
C THR A 304 -2.29 10.83 47.16
N VAL A 305 -3.34 11.19 46.40
CA VAL A 305 -4.30 12.24 46.78
C VAL A 305 -5.06 11.87 48.05
N GLU A 306 -5.46 10.60 48.20
CA GLU A 306 -6.13 10.09 49.40
C GLU A 306 -5.22 10.15 50.64
N GLN A 307 -3.96 9.70 50.52
CA GLN A 307 -2.96 9.83 51.58
C GLN A 307 -2.71 11.30 51.97
N LEU A 308 -2.62 12.20 50.98
CA LEU A 308 -2.47 13.64 51.23
C LEU A 308 -3.67 14.22 51.98
N ASN A 309 -4.90 13.82 51.63
CA ASN A 309 -6.11 14.25 52.32
C ASN A 309 -6.13 13.76 53.77
N GLN A 310 -5.75 12.50 54.01
CA GLN A 310 -5.67 11.93 55.36
C GLN A 310 -4.65 12.67 56.23
N LEU A 311 -3.45 12.94 55.70
CA LEU A 311 -2.43 13.74 56.38
C LEU A 311 -2.88 15.19 56.65
N MET A 312 -3.68 15.78 55.74
CA MET A 312 -4.26 17.11 55.94
C MET A 312 -5.30 17.13 57.06
N GLU A 313 -6.14 16.10 57.17
CA GLU A 313 -7.09 15.95 58.27
C GLU A 313 -6.37 15.79 59.62
N GLU A 314 -5.34 14.95 59.69
CA GLU A 314 -4.53 14.78 60.89
C GLU A 314 -3.83 16.09 61.31
N ASN A 315 -3.28 16.84 60.35
CA ASN A 315 -2.63 18.13 60.62
C ASN A 315 -3.65 19.18 61.10
N ASN A 316 -4.87 19.19 60.54
CA ASN A 316 -5.94 20.06 61.00
C ASN A 316 -6.42 19.67 62.41
N ALA A 317 -6.52 18.39 62.73
CA ALA A 317 -6.82 17.90 64.08
C ALA A 317 -5.71 18.29 65.09
N LEU A 318 -4.44 18.19 64.71
CA LEU A 318 -3.29 18.65 65.52
C LEU A 318 -3.29 20.17 65.73
N LYS A 319 -3.67 20.96 64.71
CA LYS A 319 -3.84 22.42 64.85
C LYS A 319 -5.00 22.76 65.79
N GLN A 320 -6.13 22.08 65.68
CA GLN A 320 -7.27 22.21 66.60
C GLN A 320 -6.86 21.88 68.04
N ALA A 321 -6.14 20.78 68.26
CA ALA A 321 -5.62 20.39 69.57
C ALA A 321 -4.63 21.42 70.15
N ARG A 322 -3.75 22.00 69.33
CA ARG A 322 -2.84 23.09 69.75
C ARG A 322 -3.58 24.38 70.12
N ILE A 323 -4.65 24.71 69.41
CA ILE A 323 -5.53 25.85 69.74
C ILE A 323 -6.25 25.58 71.07
N HIS A 324 -6.74 24.36 71.28
CA HIS A 324 -7.36 23.94 72.54
C HIS A 324 -6.38 24.02 73.72
N LEU A 325 -5.13 23.58 73.53
CA LEU A 325 -4.05 23.71 74.52
C LEU A 325 -3.67 25.17 74.82
N LYS A 326 -3.70 26.06 73.81
CA LYS A 326 -3.51 27.50 74.01
C LYS A 326 -4.68 28.14 74.77
N LEU A 327 -5.92 27.76 74.46
CA LEU A 327 -7.11 28.21 75.17
C LEU A 327 -7.11 27.75 76.63
N LEU A 328 -6.74 26.51 76.91
CA LEU A 328 -6.57 25.99 78.28
C LEU A 328 -5.48 26.75 79.06
N LYS A 329 -4.37 27.13 78.42
CA LYS A 329 -3.34 28.00 79.03
C LYS A 329 -3.86 29.41 79.30
N LEU A 330 -4.66 29.98 78.40
CA LEU A 330 -5.27 31.31 78.56
C LEU A 330 -6.35 31.31 79.66
N CYS A 331 -7.17 30.27 79.77
CA CYS A 331 -8.16 30.12 80.85
C CYS A 331 -7.49 29.98 82.23
N LYS A 332 -6.33 29.31 82.32
CA LYS A 332 -5.51 29.28 83.55
C LYS A 332 -4.92 30.65 83.92
N GLN A 333 -4.63 31.51 82.95
CA GLN A 333 -4.15 32.87 83.18
C GLN A 333 -5.27 33.86 83.53
N TRP A 334 -6.53 33.56 83.15
CA TRP A 334 -7.71 34.41 83.42
C TRP A 334 -8.35 34.20 84.80
N LEU A 335 -8.12 33.06 85.46
CA LEU A 335 -8.68 32.76 86.79
C LEU A 335 -7.94 33.43 87.96
N PHE A 336 -6.81 34.12 87.71
CA PHE A 336 -6.05 34.83 88.73
C PHE A 336 -5.59 36.21 88.24
N HIS A 337 -6.50 37.20 88.18
CA HIS A 337 -6.40 38.48 88.89
C HIS A 337 -7.57 39.42 88.48
N PRO A 338 -8.11 40.24 89.39
CA PRO A 338 -9.37 40.94 89.20
C PRO A 338 -9.17 42.34 88.63
N LEU A 339 -10.21 42.89 88.01
CA LEU A 339 -10.92 44.06 88.54
C LEU A 339 -11.90 44.61 87.51
N ARG A 340 -13.12 44.85 87.99
CA ARG A 340 -13.89 46.08 87.78
C ARG A 340 -14.14 46.57 86.35
N GLN A 341 -15.44 46.80 86.15
CA GLN A 341 -16.05 47.89 85.40
C GLN A 341 -16.11 47.71 83.88
N LEU A 342 -17.19 48.08 83.19
CA LEU A 342 -18.54 48.52 83.55
C LEU A 342 -19.27 48.58 82.20
N LYS A 343 -20.57 48.26 82.23
CA LYS A 343 -21.68 48.86 81.46
C LYS A 343 -21.57 48.85 79.92
N ALA A 344 -22.37 48.03 79.25
CA ALA A 344 -23.82 48.20 79.02
C ALA A 344 -24.15 49.28 77.99
N THR A 345 -24.65 48.83 76.85
CA THR A 345 -25.79 49.34 76.06
C THR A 345 -25.93 48.37 74.88
N SER A 346 -26.91 47.46 74.83
CA SER A 346 -28.32 47.68 74.43
C SER A 346 -28.41 48.37 73.06
N LEU A 347 -29.19 47.97 72.07
CA LEU A 347 -30.45 47.23 72.07
C LEU A 347 -30.73 46.81 70.61
N ALA A 348 -31.63 45.84 70.48
CA ALA A 348 -32.03 45.16 69.25
C ALA A 348 -33.14 45.88 68.44
N ILE A 349 -33.53 45.22 67.34
CA ILE A 349 -34.80 45.28 66.56
C ILE A 349 -34.72 46.26 65.36
N GLY A 350 -34.86 45.81 64.11
CA GLY A 350 -36.16 45.46 63.52
C GLY A 350 -36.10 45.10 62.02
N GLN A 351 -37.21 44.57 61.53
CA GLN A 351 -37.36 43.58 60.45
C GLN A 351 -37.50 44.12 59.02
N SER A 352 -37.27 43.19 58.07
CA SER A 352 -37.93 43.00 56.76
C SER A 352 -37.48 43.83 55.55
N GLY A 353 -37.20 43.13 54.43
CA GLY A 353 -37.06 43.71 53.09
C GLY A 353 -35.88 43.19 52.27
N LEU A 354 -36.12 42.12 51.50
CA LEU A 354 -35.47 41.76 50.22
C LEU A 354 -34.24 42.59 49.77
N ARG A 355 -33.05 41.94 49.68
CA ARG A 355 -32.13 41.91 48.51
C ARG A 355 -30.65 41.68 48.90
N LYS A 356 -30.02 40.74 48.17
CA LYS A 356 -28.57 40.64 47.86
C LYS A 356 -27.61 40.31 49.02
N PHE A 357 -27.05 39.10 49.00
CA PHE A 357 -25.84 38.73 49.76
C PHE A 357 -24.56 39.12 48.99
N PRO A 358 -23.72 40.04 49.48
CA PRO A 358 -22.45 40.43 48.85
C PRO A 358 -21.23 40.18 49.77
N LYS A 359 -21.16 39.03 50.48
CA LYS A 359 -20.03 38.71 51.38
C LYS A 359 -19.04 37.66 50.87
N VAL A 360 -19.32 36.92 49.80
CA VAL A 360 -18.37 35.96 49.20
C VAL A 360 -17.37 36.63 48.23
N LYS A 361 -17.79 37.71 47.53
CA LYS A 361 -16.91 38.48 46.63
C LYS A 361 -15.79 39.26 47.34
N TYR A 362 -16.02 39.73 48.57
CA TYR A 362 -15.01 40.47 49.35
C TYR A 362 -13.91 39.54 49.89
N TRP A 363 -14.24 38.27 50.17
CA TRP A 363 -13.28 37.28 50.66
C TRP A 363 -12.35 36.78 49.55
N LEU A 364 -12.88 36.54 48.34
CA LEU A 364 -12.07 36.18 47.15
C LEU A 364 -11.10 37.30 46.72
N TYR A 365 -11.49 38.57 46.89
CA TYR A 365 -10.63 39.72 46.59
C TYR A 365 -9.43 39.84 47.56
N LYS A 366 -9.60 39.48 48.84
CA LYS A 366 -8.51 39.46 49.83
C LYS A 366 -7.53 38.30 49.66
N ILE A 367 -7.98 37.15 49.13
CA ILE A 367 -7.09 36.02 48.78
C ILE A 367 -6.20 36.42 47.60
N TYR A 368 -6.77 37.07 46.57
CA TYR A 368 -6.04 37.56 45.40
C TYR A 368 -4.90 38.54 45.76
N GLN A 369 -5.11 39.40 46.76
CA GLN A 369 -4.10 40.40 47.19
C GLN A 369 -2.95 39.82 48.04
N ASN A 370 -3.05 38.60 48.57
CA ASN A 370 -2.03 38.00 49.43
C ASN A 370 -1.23 36.87 48.74
N LEU A 371 -1.40 36.67 47.43
CA LEU A 371 -0.48 35.82 46.66
C LEU A 371 0.92 36.46 46.59
N PRO A 372 2.01 35.70 46.80
CA PRO A 372 3.38 36.22 46.68
C PRO A 372 3.58 36.92 45.33
N ARG A 373 4.29 38.06 45.31
CA ARG A 373 4.56 38.89 44.11
C ARG A 373 5.17 38.13 42.92
N ALA A 374 5.61 36.89 43.09
CA ALA A 374 6.02 36.00 42.01
C ALA A 374 4.84 35.56 41.09
N LEU A 375 3.60 35.59 41.58
CA LEU A 375 2.40 35.17 40.85
C LEU A 375 1.51 36.34 40.34
N GLN A 376 1.94 37.59 40.53
CA GLN A 376 1.27 38.81 40.03
C GLN A 376 2.08 39.57 38.98
N LYS A 377 2.91 38.89 38.18
CA LYS A 377 3.42 39.51 36.95
C LYS A 377 2.30 39.48 35.91
N PRO A 378 2.04 40.59 35.19
CA PRO A 378 1.14 40.53 34.05
C PRO A 378 1.70 39.46 33.12
N ILE A 379 0.83 38.54 32.69
CA ILE A 379 1.10 37.76 31.49
C ILE A 379 1.46 38.81 30.44
N LYS A 380 2.76 38.94 30.14
CA LYS A 380 3.20 39.68 28.97
C LYS A 380 2.33 39.12 27.87
N LYS A 381 1.55 40.00 27.23
CA LYS A 381 0.81 39.71 26.01
C LYS A 381 1.79 38.90 25.15
N ILE A 382 1.65 37.58 25.14
CA ILE A 382 2.23 36.77 24.10
C ILE A 382 1.34 37.17 22.94
N VAL A 383 1.74 38.26 22.29
CA VAL A 383 1.43 38.44 20.89
C VAL A 383 2.06 37.19 20.30
N LEU A 384 1.24 36.15 20.12
CA LEU A 384 1.47 35.16 19.10
C LEU A 384 1.48 35.98 17.82
N ARG A 385 2.63 36.60 17.52
CA ARG A 385 3.09 36.75 16.16
C ARG A 385 3.20 35.31 15.71
N VAL A 386 2.09 34.78 15.20
CA VAL A 386 2.15 33.73 14.21
C VAL A 386 3.06 34.34 13.15
N PRO A 387 4.30 33.87 13.00
CA PRO A 387 5.05 34.25 11.84
C PRO A 387 4.22 33.68 10.70
N TYR A 388 3.60 34.55 9.90
CA TYR A 388 3.34 34.21 8.51
C TYR A 388 4.72 34.17 7.86
N SER A 389 5.48 33.12 8.18
CA SER A 389 6.59 32.70 7.35
C SER A 389 5.95 31.93 6.20
N ASN A 390 6.08 32.48 5.00
CA ASN A 390 6.18 31.66 3.81
C ASN A 390 7.36 30.70 4.02
N SER A 391 7.08 29.61 4.70
CA SER A 391 7.95 28.45 4.82
C SER A 391 7.16 27.27 4.27
N TYR A 392 6.90 27.32 2.96
CA TYR A 392 6.61 26.13 2.11
C TYR A 392 7.87 25.24 1.98
N ALA A 393 8.63 25.14 3.06
CA ALA A 393 9.89 24.44 3.16
C ALA A 393 10.09 24.04 4.64
N SER A 394 9.13 23.30 5.20
CA SER A 394 9.48 22.33 6.22
C SER A 394 9.56 20.99 5.51
N GLN A 395 10.78 20.57 5.19
CA GLN A 395 11.06 19.18 4.86
C GLN A 395 10.59 18.31 6.03
N SER A 396 9.36 17.81 5.99
CA SER A 396 9.09 16.45 6.48
C SER A 396 9.83 15.54 5.52
N ALA A 397 11.13 15.36 5.75
CA ALA A 397 11.86 14.34 5.02
C ALA A 397 11.15 13.03 5.37
N LEU A 398 10.38 12.50 4.40
CA LEU A 398 9.82 11.16 4.47
C LEU A 398 10.95 10.25 4.96
N SER A 399 10.74 9.63 6.12
CA SER A 399 11.81 8.82 6.70
C SER A 399 12.06 7.63 5.79
N ALA A 400 13.29 7.11 5.81
CA ALA A 400 13.59 5.86 5.10
C ALA A 400 12.76 4.67 5.63
N ASP A 401 12.09 4.83 6.79
CA ASP A 401 11.22 3.83 7.42
C ASP A 401 9.73 3.99 7.05
N ASP A 402 9.39 4.97 6.23
CA ASP A 402 8.02 5.12 5.70
C ASP A 402 7.69 3.97 4.73
N LEU A 403 6.78 3.08 5.15
CA LEU A 403 6.35 1.94 4.34
C LEU A 403 5.70 2.38 3.02
N THR A 404 4.93 3.48 3.01
CA THR A 404 4.30 3.98 1.78
C THR A 404 5.38 4.46 0.83
N LEU A 405 6.38 5.22 1.31
CA LEU A 405 7.48 5.65 0.45
C LEU A 405 8.28 4.45 -0.09
N ARG A 406 8.59 3.44 0.72
CA ARG A 406 9.28 2.22 0.26
C ARG A 406 8.48 1.49 -0.81
N TRP A 407 7.18 1.36 -0.61
CA TRP A 407 6.29 0.75 -1.59
C TRP A 407 6.27 1.54 -2.91
N LEU A 408 6.16 2.87 -2.84
CA LEU A 408 6.24 3.74 -4.02
C LEU A 408 7.60 3.64 -4.74
N GLN A 409 8.69 3.52 -3.99
CA GLN A 409 10.03 3.30 -4.55
C GLN A 409 10.12 1.97 -5.30
N GLN A 410 9.51 0.90 -4.78
CA GLN A 410 9.43 -0.39 -5.46
C GLN A 410 8.59 -0.30 -6.73
N LEU A 411 7.40 0.33 -6.69
CA LEU A 411 6.58 0.53 -7.89
C LEU A 411 7.38 1.25 -8.99
N ILE A 412 8.07 2.35 -8.66
CA ILE A 412 8.91 3.09 -9.61
C ILE A 412 10.07 2.24 -10.15
N HIS A 413 10.67 1.38 -9.32
CA HIS A 413 11.75 0.50 -9.77
C HIS A 413 11.29 -0.48 -10.88
N HIS A 414 10.03 -0.91 -10.83
CA HIS A 414 9.40 -1.79 -11.82
C HIS A 414 8.70 -1.03 -12.96
N THR A 415 8.96 0.27 -13.11
CA THR A 415 8.29 1.12 -14.13
C THR A 415 9.32 1.77 -15.04
N ASP A 416 9.08 1.73 -16.36
CA ASP A 416 9.80 2.58 -17.31
C ASP A 416 9.36 4.04 -17.15
N THR A 417 10.13 4.78 -16.36
CA THR A 417 9.84 6.18 -16.03
C THR A 417 9.86 7.11 -17.24
N SER A 418 10.52 6.73 -18.34
CA SER A 418 10.52 7.52 -19.58
C SER A 418 9.15 7.58 -20.26
N ARG A 419 8.27 6.64 -19.92
CA ARG A 419 6.90 6.48 -20.44
C ARG A 419 5.84 6.66 -19.36
N LEU A 420 6.22 7.14 -18.18
CA LEU A 420 5.30 7.32 -17.06
C LEU A 420 4.63 8.70 -17.10
N VAL A 421 3.30 8.69 -17.07
CA VAL A 421 2.44 9.86 -16.89
C VAL A 421 1.81 9.81 -15.51
N ILE A 422 1.96 10.88 -14.74
CA ILE A 422 1.31 11.02 -13.43
C ILE A 422 0.25 12.10 -13.51
N CYS A 423 -0.96 11.78 -13.09
CA CYS A 423 -2.07 12.69 -12.96
C CYS A 423 -2.47 12.81 -11.48
N ILE A 424 -2.51 14.03 -10.94
CA ILE A 424 -3.23 14.24 -9.67
C ILE A 424 -4.70 14.44 -10.00
N GLN A 425 -5.55 13.58 -9.43
CA GLN A 425 -7.01 13.72 -9.41
C GLN A 425 -7.48 13.42 -7.98
N PRO A 426 -7.78 14.45 -7.16
CA PRO A 426 -8.00 14.28 -5.71
C PRO A 426 -9.12 13.30 -5.34
N SER A 427 -10.07 13.11 -6.25
CA SER A 427 -11.21 12.21 -6.10
C SER A 427 -11.50 11.55 -7.44
N PHE A 428 -11.20 10.26 -7.56
CA PHE A 428 -11.63 9.40 -8.68
C PHE A 428 -12.49 8.25 -8.13
N PHE A 429 -12.01 7.61 -7.06
CA PHE A 429 -12.77 6.76 -6.14
C PHE A 429 -13.08 7.51 -4.83
N THR A 430 -14.03 6.98 -4.06
CA THR A 430 -14.19 7.30 -2.65
C THR A 430 -12.86 7.13 -1.90
N PRO A 431 -12.59 7.88 -0.82
CA PRO A 431 -11.32 7.79 -0.09
C PRO A 431 -10.95 6.37 0.41
N ASP A 432 -11.93 5.48 0.59
CA ASP A 432 -11.74 4.08 0.93
C ASP A 432 -11.50 3.14 -0.28
N GLY A 433 -11.44 3.69 -1.49
CA GLY A 433 -11.21 2.98 -2.75
C GLY A 433 -12.41 2.20 -3.29
N LYS A 434 -13.55 2.17 -2.61
CA LYS A 434 -14.64 1.21 -2.94
C LYS A 434 -15.53 1.62 -4.10
N VAL A 435 -15.81 2.90 -4.28
CA VAL A 435 -16.81 3.38 -5.24
C VAL A 435 -16.18 4.42 -6.16
N CYS A 436 -16.22 4.18 -7.47
CA CYS A 436 -15.82 5.18 -8.47
C CYS A 436 -16.93 6.23 -8.63
N TYR A 437 -16.56 7.52 -8.69
CA TYR A 437 -17.53 8.61 -8.85
C TYR A 437 -18.16 8.65 -10.25
N ASN A 438 -17.49 8.10 -11.27
CA ASN A 438 -17.98 8.02 -12.66
C ASN A 438 -18.57 9.34 -13.22
N GLY A 439 -18.00 10.47 -12.83
CA GLY A 439 -18.40 11.79 -13.29
C GLY A 439 -17.72 12.19 -14.59
N GLY A 440 -17.89 13.46 -14.96
CA GLY A 440 -17.26 14.02 -16.16
C GLY A 440 -15.74 13.96 -16.10
N ALA A 441 -15.13 14.32 -14.96
CA ALA A 441 -13.68 14.32 -14.79
C ALA A 441 -13.09 12.90 -14.93
N GLU A 442 -13.73 11.90 -14.33
CA GLU A 442 -13.33 10.50 -14.40
C GLU A 442 -13.43 9.98 -15.85
N ARG A 443 -14.46 10.39 -16.60
CA ARG A 443 -14.59 10.08 -18.03
C ARG A 443 -13.45 10.68 -18.86
N TYR A 444 -13.13 11.96 -18.67
CA TYR A 444 -11.99 12.60 -19.37
C TYR A 444 -10.69 11.86 -19.12
N LEU A 445 -10.41 11.53 -17.86
CA LEU A 445 -9.18 10.83 -17.50
C LEU A 445 -9.15 9.41 -18.07
N THR A 446 -10.31 8.74 -18.15
CA THR A 446 -10.42 7.42 -18.77
C THR A 446 -10.06 7.46 -20.25
N ASP A 447 -10.64 8.38 -21.01
CA ASP A 447 -10.38 8.50 -22.45
C ASP A 447 -8.94 8.97 -22.72
N LEU A 448 -8.43 9.86 -21.86
CA LEU A 448 -7.05 10.33 -21.94
C LEU A 448 -6.05 9.20 -21.67
N ALA A 449 -6.30 8.37 -20.66
CA ALA A 449 -5.46 7.22 -20.36
C ALA A 449 -5.45 6.19 -21.48
N GLU A 450 -6.59 5.95 -22.13
CA GLU A 450 -6.66 5.09 -23.32
C GLU A 450 -5.78 5.63 -24.45
N LEU A 451 -5.82 6.94 -24.72
CA LEU A 451 -4.95 7.58 -25.71
C LEU A 451 -3.46 7.40 -25.37
N PHE A 452 -3.07 7.61 -24.11
CA PHE A 452 -1.69 7.42 -23.66
C PHE A 452 -1.24 5.96 -23.79
N HIS A 453 -2.11 5.02 -23.40
CA HIS A 453 -1.85 3.60 -23.52
C HIS A 453 -1.62 3.15 -24.97
N GLN A 454 -2.44 3.64 -25.92
CA GLN A 454 -2.24 3.39 -27.36
C GLN A 454 -0.88 3.86 -27.90
N HIS A 455 -0.24 4.82 -27.21
CA HIS A 455 1.09 5.33 -27.53
C HIS A 455 2.19 4.74 -26.62
N GLY A 456 1.86 3.71 -25.83
CA GLY A 456 2.81 2.97 -24.99
C GLY A 456 3.18 3.67 -23.68
N TYR A 457 2.37 4.61 -23.19
CA TYR A 457 2.57 5.27 -21.91
C TYR A 457 1.78 4.61 -20.77
N GLU A 458 2.37 4.59 -19.58
CA GLU A 458 1.73 4.18 -18.34
C GLU A 458 1.05 5.38 -17.68
N PHE A 459 -0.23 5.27 -17.34
CA PHE A 459 -1.01 6.38 -16.80
C PHE A 459 -1.42 6.14 -15.34
N TRP A 460 -0.85 6.92 -14.42
CA TRP A 460 -1.10 6.79 -12.99
C TRP A 460 -1.89 7.97 -12.45
N ILE A 461 -2.96 7.70 -11.71
CA ILE A 461 -3.75 8.68 -10.98
C ILE A 461 -3.36 8.64 -9.50
N LEU A 462 -2.98 9.79 -8.95
CA LEU A 462 -2.79 9.99 -7.52
C LEU A 462 -4.01 10.69 -6.94
N GLN A 463 -4.60 10.09 -5.91
CA GLN A 463 -5.78 10.64 -5.23
C GLN A 463 -5.67 10.54 -3.71
N TYR A 464 -6.55 11.26 -3.02
CA TYR A 464 -6.67 11.13 -1.58
C TYR A 464 -7.24 9.78 -1.17
N ALA A 465 -6.61 9.18 -0.17
CA ALA A 465 -7.13 8.07 0.61
C ALA A 465 -7.37 8.48 2.06
N GLU A 466 -8.12 7.65 2.79
CA GLU A 466 -8.38 7.83 4.22
C GLU A 466 -7.08 7.73 5.05
N ASN A 467 -6.88 6.59 5.70
CA ASN A 467 -5.73 6.35 6.59
C ASN A 467 -4.66 5.48 5.94
N ASN A 468 -5.04 4.57 5.05
CA ASN A 468 -4.15 3.58 4.44
C ASN A 468 -4.02 3.82 2.95
N SER A 469 -2.81 3.62 2.43
CA SER A 469 -2.56 3.62 0.98
C SER A 469 -3.21 2.40 0.32
N TRP A 470 -3.72 2.57 -0.89
CA TRP A 470 -4.34 1.49 -1.67
C TRP A 470 -4.05 1.64 -3.17
N LEU A 471 -4.19 0.54 -3.92
CA LEU A 471 -3.95 0.49 -5.36
C LEU A 471 -5.10 -0.20 -6.09
N HIS A 472 -5.56 0.41 -7.17
CA HIS A 472 -6.51 -0.19 -8.10
C HIS A 472 -6.01 -0.10 -9.54
N ARG A 473 -6.35 -1.10 -10.35
CA ARG A 473 -6.32 -0.99 -11.81
C ARG A 473 -7.74 -0.75 -12.30
N PHE A 474 -7.93 0.31 -13.08
CA PHE A 474 -9.20 0.63 -13.71
C PHE A 474 -8.95 0.92 -15.18
N LYS A 475 -9.36 -0.02 -16.05
CA LYS A 475 -9.00 -0.01 -17.47
C LYS A 475 -7.46 0.13 -17.63
N GLU A 476 -7.00 1.10 -18.41
CA GLU A 476 -5.58 1.37 -18.67
C GLU A 476 -4.90 2.27 -17.63
N MET A 477 -5.57 2.52 -16.50
CA MET A 477 -5.05 3.40 -15.44
C MET A 477 -4.69 2.61 -14.19
N MET A 478 -3.60 3.01 -13.57
CA MET A 478 -3.34 2.72 -12.16
C MET A 478 -3.85 3.88 -11.30
N ILE A 479 -4.59 3.56 -10.22
CA ILE A 479 -5.07 4.55 -9.26
C ILE A 479 -4.44 4.25 -7.91
N ILE A 480 -3.68 5.22 -7.41
CA ILE A 480 -2.96 5.15 -6.15
C ILE A 480 -3.64 6.09 -5.16
N GLY A 481 -4.31 5.51 -4.18
CA GLY A 481 -4.82 6.23 -3.03
C GLY A 481 -3.70 6.45 -2.01
N LEU A 482 -3.45 7.70 -1.65
CA LEU A 482 -2.40 8.09 -0.70
C LEU A 482 -3.00 8.76 0.54
N PRO A 483 -2.55 8.41 1.76
CA PRO A 483 -3.09 8.92 3.02
C PRO A 483 -3.10 10.45 3.08
N SER A 484 -4.23 11.01 3.50
CA SER A 484 -4.44 12.46 3.45
C SER A 484 -5.24 13.05 4.60
N LEU A 485 -6.06 12.25 5.30
CA LEU A 485 -7.03 12.75 6.27
C LEU A 485 -6.39 13.43 7.49
N THR A 486 -5.21 12.99 7.89
CA THR A 486 -4.51 13.55 9.06
C THR A 486 -3.36 14.48 8.69
N GLU A 487 -2.78 14.35 7.49
CA GLU A 487 -1.59 15.11 7.07
C GLU A 487 -1.58 15.35 5.54
N GLN A 488 -2.28 16.39 5.06
CA GLN A 488 -2.28 16.77 3.64
C GLN A 488 -0.87 16.96 3.06
N GLN A 489 0.10 17.38 3.89
CA GLN A 489 1.50 17.53 3.48
C GLN A 489 2.13 16.19 3.06
N ARG A 490 1.80 15.07 3.71
CA ARG A 490 2.33 13.75 3.32
C ARG A 490 1.90 13.34 1.93
N PHE A 491 0.62 13.57 1.59
CA PHE A 491 0.13 13.34 0.23
C PHE A 491 0.99 14.11 -0.78
N MET A 492 1.25 15.38 -0.51
CA MET A 492 2.07 16.22 -1.39
C MET A 492 3.52 15.72 -1.48
N ASP A 493 4.11 15.29 -0.37
CA ASP A 493 5.48 14.75 -0.36
C ASP A 493 5.59 13.46 -1.21
N TYR A 494 4.64 12.54 -1.08
CA TYR A 494 4.59 11.32 -1.90
C TYR A 494 4.34 11.63 -3.38
N ALA A 495 3.39 12.52 -3.66
CA ALA A 495 3.09 12.94 -5.03
C ALA A 495 4.30 13.63 -5.68
N HIS A 496 4.98 14.50 -4.94
CA HIS A 496 6.17 15.19 -5.43
C HIS A 496 7.32 14.23 -5.73
N TYR A 497 7.51 13.19 -4.89
CA TYR A 497 8.47 12.12 -5.17
C TYR A 497 8.20 11.44 -6.52
N LEU A 498 6.95 11.03 -6.77
CA LEU A 498 6.58 10.33 -8.00
C LEU A 498 6.63 11.25 -9.23
N ILE A 499 6.08 12.47 -9.12
CA ILE A 499 6.04 13.47 -10.20
C ILE A 499 7.44 13.73 -10.77
N ASN A 500 8.45 13.86 -9.90
CA ASN A 500 9.83 14.10 -10.32
C ASN A 500 10.53 12.89 -10.97
N LYS A 501 9.85 11.74 -11.05
CA LYS A 501 10.28 10.56 -11.81
C LYS A 501 9.53 10.40 -13.11
N ALA A 502 8.35 11.00 -13.25
CA ALA A 502 7.54 10.88 -14.45
C ALA A 502 8.08 11.72 -15.61
N THR A 503 7.69 11.33 -16.82
CA THR A 503 7.97 12.07 -18.06
C THR A 503 6.99 13.25 -18.22
N LEU A 504 5.77 13.09 -17.70
CA LEU A 504 4.68 14.06 -17.79
C LEU A 504 3.88 14.09 -16.48
N PHE A 505 3.57 15.30 -16.03
CA PHE A 505 2.68 15.56 -14.90
C PHE A 505 1.41 16.26 -15.39
N ILE A 506 0.26 15.74 -14.98
CA ILE A 506 -1.06 16.30 -15.24
C ILE A 506 -1.67 16.74 -13.89
N ALA A 507 -1.90 18.04 -13.74
CA ALA A 507 -2.61 18.59 -12.58
C ALA A 507 -4.11 18.71 -12.90
N SER A 508 -4.95 17.89 -12.26
CA SER A 508 -6.40 17.86 -12.46
C SER A 508 -7.15 17.89 -11.12
N PRO A 509 -7.61 19.05 -10.62
CA PRO A 509 -7.62 20.34 -11.29
C PRO A 509 -6.25 21.01 -11.32
N PHE A 510 -6.03 21.89 -12.30
CA PHE A 510 -4.74 22.55 -12.55
C PHE A 510 -4.17 23.33 -11.36
N LEU A 511 -5.03 23.78 -10.42
CA LEU A 511 -4.60 24.47 -9.21
C LEU A 511 -3.66 23.62 -8.34
N TYR A 512 -3.68 22.29 -8.46
CA TYR A 512 -2.73 21.43 -7.74
C TYR A 512 -1.27 21.65 -8.16
N ALA A 513 -1.01 22.22 -9.34
CA ALA A 513 0.34 22.60 -9.73
C ALA A 513 0.96 23.63 -8.77
N SER A 514 0.16 24.40 -8.02
CA SER A 514 0.67 25.37 -7.04
C SER A 514 1.48 24.73 -5.91
N TYR A 515 1.30 23.43 -5.66
CA TYR A 515 1.99 22.70 -4.59
C TYR A 515 3.35 22.14 -5.01
N PHE A 516 3.70 22.20 -6.31
CA PHE A 516 4.89 21.56 -6.87
C PHE A 516 5.77 22.57 -7.60
N THR A 517 6.29 23.56 -6.86
CA THR A 517 7.00 24.71 -7.45
C THR A 517 8.45 24.44 -7.89
N ASP A 518 8.99 23.28 -7.52
CA ASP A 518 10.37 22.86 -7.79
C ASP A 518 10.45 21.63 -8.69
N THR A 519 9.33 21.23 -9.30
CA THR A 519 9.32 20.13 -10.27
C THR A 519 9.96 20.53 -11.60
N LYS A 520 10.68 19.59 -12.20
CA LYS A 520 11.26 19.73 -13.55
C LYS A 520 10.45 19.00 -14.62
N THR A 521 9.39 18.30 -14.21
CA THR A 521 8.57 17.49 -15.08
C THR A 521 7.69 18.39 -15.93
N TYR A 522 7.55 18.06 -17.22
CA TYR A 522 6.64 18.79 -18.11
C TYR A 522 5.23 18.70 -17.53
N THR A 523 4.58 19.84 -17.31
CA THR A 523 3.35 19.93 -16.55
C THR A 523 2.20 20.48 -17.38
N ILE A 524 1.13 19.70 -17.49
CA ILE A 524 -0.14 20.09 -18.11
C ILE A 524 -1.18 20.30 -17.01
N GLY A 525 -1.84 21.45 -17.01
CA GLY A 525 -2.99 21.69 -16.15
C GLY A 525 -4.29 21.35 -16.87
N ILE A 526 -5.26 20.74 -16.18
CA ILE A 526 -6.62 20.56 -16.68
C ILE A 526 -7.59 21.37 -15.80
N SER A 527 -8.38 22.23 -16.42
CA SER A 527 -9.53 22.86 -15.76
C SER A 527 -10.83 22.15 -16.14
N HIS A 528 -11.56 21.69 -15.12
CA HIS A 528 -12.91 21.11 -15.22
C HIS A 528 -14.03 22.15 -15.03
N GLY A 529 -13.67 23.43 -14.89
CA GLY A 529 -14.58 24.51 -14.54
C GLY A 529 -14.13 25.30 -13.32
N VAL A 530 -14.72 26.49 -13.16
CA VAL A 530 -14.56 27.32 -11.97
C VAL A 530 -15.32 26.65 -10.81
N TYR A 531 -14.59 26.28 -9.76
CA TYR A 531 -15.14 25.70 -8.52
C TYR A 531 -14.89 26.54 -7.27
N TRP A 532 -14.12 27.63 -7.42
CA TRP A 532 -13.67 28.54 -6.36
C TRP A 532 -14.53 29.82 -6.27
N ASP A 533 -15.77 29.77 -6.76
CA ASP A 533 -16.75 30.86 -6.77
C ASP A 533 -17.71 30.83 -5.57
N ARG A 534 -17.41 30.01 -4.55
CA ARG A 534 -18.26 29.87 -3.36
C ARG A 534 -18.13 31.05 -2.39
N PRO A 535 -19.20 31.43 -1.66
CA PRO A 535 -19.19 32.60 -0.76
C PRO A 535 -18.18 32.52 0.39
N ASP A 536 -17.77 31.31 0.77
CA ASP A 536 -16.84 31.00 1.85
C ASP A 536 -15.36 30.99 1.41
N PHE A 537 -15.07 31.08 0.11
CA PHE A 537 -13.70 31.11 -0.40
C PHE A 537 -13.05 32.51 -0.26
N ASN A 538 -11.82 32.53 0.25
CA ASN A 538 -11.03 33.76 0.31
C ASN A 538 -10.40 34.05 -1.06
N TYR A 539 -10.98 35.00 -1.79
CA TYR A 539 -10.54 35.40 -3.12
C TYR A 539 -9.03 35.74 -3.23
N HIS A 540 -8.45 36.41 -2.23
CA HIS A 540 -7.02 36.75 -2.26
C HIS A 540 -6.12 35.51 -2.20
N HIS A 541 -6.55 34.49 -1.47
CA HIS A 541 -5.83 33.22 -1.39
C HIS A 541 -5.88 32.49 -2.73
N VAL A 542 -7.07 32.41 -3.34
CA VAL A 542 -7.28 31.77 -4.64
C VAL A 542 -6.49 32.46 -5.75
N ALA A 543 -6.48 33.80 -5.79
CA ALA A 543 -5.72 34.54 -6.80
C ALA A 543 -4.21 34.26 -6.73
N THR A 544 -3.66 34.20 -5.51
CA THR A 544 -2.24 33.85 -5.30
C THR A 544 -1.97 32.41 -5.71
N GLN A 545 -2.85 31.48 -5.35
CA GLN A 545 -2.71 30.07 -5.71
C GLN A 545 -2.78 29.85 -7.23
N LEU A 546 -3.70 30.56 -7.89
CA LEU A 546 -3.89 30.55 -9.34
C LEU A 546 -2.65 31.07 -10.05
N GLN A 547 -2.08 32.19 -9.60
CA GLN A 547 -0.81 32.72 -10.09
C GLN A 547 0.33 31.70 -9.98
N THR A 548 0.49 31.12 -8.79
CA THR A 548 1.52 30.11 -8.56
C THR A 548 1.30 28.91 -9.48
N ALA A 549 0.10 28.35 -9.53
CA ALA A 549 -0.21 27.21 -10.40
C ALA A 549 0.13 27.51 -11.87
N LEU A 550 -0.36 28.62 -12.42
CA LEU A 550 -0.12 29.00 -13.81
C LEU A 550 1.37 29.18 -14.13
N SER A 551 2.17 29.68 -13.19
CA SER A 551 3.61 29.81 -13.37
C SER A 551 4.35 28.47 -13.46
N GLN A 552 3.75 27.38 -12.98
CA GLN A 552 4.32 26.03 -13.04
C GLN A 552 3.85 25.24 -14.27
N LEU A 553 2.80 25.68 -14.96
CA LEU A 553 2.27 24.96 -16.11
C LEU A 553 3.07 25.28 -17.37
N ASN A 554 3.38 24.24 -18.14
CA ASN A 554 3.81 24.40 -19.53
C ASN A 554 2.61 24.71 -20.42
N GLU A 555 1.51 24.00 -20.21
CA GLU A 555 0.25 24.16 -20.94
C GLU A 555 -0.96 24.03 -20.01
N LEU A 556 -2.04 24.73 -20.33
CA LEU A 556 -3.32 24.63 -19.66
C LEU A 556 -4.39 24.19 -20.65
N VAL A 557 -5.04 23.06 -20.39
CA VAL A 557 -6.25 22.62 -21.08
C VAL A 557 -7.45 23.03 -20.26
N SER A 558 -8.40 23.75 -20.88
CA SER A 558 -9.64 24.15 -20.23
C SER A 558 -10.84 23.61 -21.00
N VAL A 559 -11.77 22.99 -20.28
CA VAL A 559 -13.01 22.45 -20.86
C VAL A 559 -14.13 23.49 -21.00
N ASP A 560 -13.91 24.68 -20.46
CA ASP A 560 -14.89 25.76 -20.40
C ASP A 560 -14.25 27.13 -20.68
N THR A 561 -15.01 28.05 -21.25
CA THR A 561 -14.51 29.40 -21.53
C THR A 561 -14.49 30.30 -20.30
N SER A 562 -15.19 29.95 -19.22
CA SER A 562 -15.29 30.78 -18.02
C SER A 562 -13.97 30.81 -17.26
N THR A 563 -13.31 29.66 -17.10
CA THR A 563 -11.95 29.58 -16.54
C THR A 563 -10.99 30.47 -17.33
N ILE A 564 -11.02 30.40 -18.66
CA ILE A 564 -10.16 31.19 -19.54
C ILE A 564 -10.39 32.69 -19.32
N ASN A 565 -11.65 33.12 -19.20
CA ASN A 565 -11.99 34.52 -18.96
C ASN A 565 -11.55 35.01 -17.57
N VAL A 566 -11.64 34.16 -16.54
CA VAL A 566 -11.10 34.46 -15.21
C VAL A 566 -9.59 34.64 -15.28
N ILE A 567 -8.86 33.72 -15.91
CA ILE A 567 -7.40 33.81 -16.07
C ILE A 567 -7.00 35.07 -16.82
N ARG A 568 -7.68 35.42 -17.93
CA ARG A 568 -7.42 36.67 -18.67
C ARG A 568 -7.57 37.92 -17.81
N THR A 569 -8.50 37.89 -16.85
CA THR A 569 -8.78 39.01 -15.96
C THR A 569 -7.72 39.13 -14.87
N LEU A 570 -7.27 38.00 -14.31
CA LEU A 570 -6.34 37.97 -13.19
C LEU A 570 -4.87 38.04 -13.62
N GLU A 571 -4.53 37.35 -14.71
CA GLU A 571 -3.18 37.18 -15.25
C GLU A 571 -3.10 37.62 -16.72
N PRO A 572 -3.26 38.92 -17.02
CA PRO A 572 -3.27 39.42 -18.40
C PRO A 572 -1.92 39.26 -19.13
N LYS A 573 -0.86 38.90 -18.40
CA LYS A 573 0.49 38.66 -18.96
C LYS A 573 0.72 37.21 -19.39
N LEU A 574 -0.16 36.28 -19.01
CA LEU A 574 -0.03 34.88 -19.43
C LEU A 574 -0.26 34.79 -20.96
N SER A 575 0.61 34.07 -21.67
CA SER A 575 0.46 33.95 -23.12
C SER A 575 -0.77 33.11 -23.44
N MET A 576 -1.67 33.63 -24.27
CA MET A 576 -2.84 32.87 -24.74
C MET A 576 -2.46 31.60 -25.52
N SER A 577 -1.25 31.53 -26.08
CA SER A 577 -0.73 30.32 -26.73
C SER A 577 -0.50 29.15 -25.76
N GLN A 578 -0.52 29.41 -24.45
CA GLN A 578 -0.36 28.39 -23.41
C GLN A 578 -1.72 27.82 -22.94
N ILE A 579 -2.85 28.37 -23.41
CA ILE A 579 -4.19 27.92 -23.03
C ILE A 579 -4.88 27.28 -24.24
N ASN A 580 -5.15 25.98 -24.12
CA ASN A 580 -5.88 25.18 -25.10
C ASN A 580 -7.32 24.97 -24.64
N TYR A 581 -8.28 25.33 -25.49
CA TYR A 581 -9.70 25.08 -25.23
C TYR A 581 -10.14 23.78 -25.90
N ILE A 582 -10.58 22.82 -25.09
CA ILE A 582 -11.13 21.54 -25.57
C ILE A 582 -12.54 21.39 -24.98
N PRO A 583 -13.61 21.62 -25.76
CA PRO A 583 -14.96 21.57 -25.24
C PRO A 583 -15.32 20.16 -24.75
N ASN A 584 -16.33 20.08 -23.89
CA ASN A 584 -16.88 18.79 -23.51
C ASN A 584 -17.39 18.02 -24.74
N TYR A 585 -17.22 16.70 -24.75
CA TYR A 585 -17.59 15.83 -25.87
C TYR A 585 -18.43 14.65 -25.37
N VAL A 586 -19.20 14.06 -26.28
CA VAL A 586 -20.03 12.86 -26.05
C VAL A 586 -19.88 11.94 -27.26
N ASP A 587 -20.01 10.64 -27.03
CA ASP A 587 -20.04 9.68 -28.13
C ASP A 587 -21.37 9.77 -28.88
N LEU A 588 -21.32 10.28 -30.11
CA LEU A 588 -22.51 10.39 -30.98
C LEU A 588 -22.89 9.07 -31.63
N THR A 589 -22.03 8.04 -31.53
CA THR A 589 -22.28 6.69 -32.06
C THR A 589 -22.99 5.79 -31.07
N PHE A 590 -23.26 6.26 -29.85
CA PHE A 590 -24.13 5.59 -28.89
C PHE A 590 -25.55 5.52 -29.46
N THR A 591 -25.82 4.49 -30.27
CA THR A 591 -27.09 4.29 -30.95
C THR A 591 -28.19 3.96 -29.94
N GLU A 592 -29.35 4.63 -30.12
CA GLU A 592 -30.60 4.63 -29.33
C GLU A 592 -31.25 3.26 -29.03
N THR A 593 -30.59 2.13 -29.25
CA THR A 593 -31.23 0.81 -29.33
C THR A 593 -31.65 0.19 -28.00
N GLN A 594 -31.26 0.72 -26.84
CA GLN A 594 -31.60 0.08 -25.56
C GLN A 594 -32.77 0.69 -24.79
N HIS A 595 -33.24 1.89 -25.16
CA HIS A 595 -34.35 2.54 -24.46
C HIS A 595 -35.25 3.32 -25.42
N ARG A 596 -35.94 2.62 -26.34
CA ARG A 596 -37.10 3.23 -26.99
C ARG A 596 -38.17 3.48 -25.93
N LEU A 597 -38.68 4.70 -25.86
CA LEU A 597 -39.89 4.99 -25.08
C LEU A 597 -40.96 3.96 -25.46
N PRO A 598 -41.72 3.40 -24.49
CA PRO A 598 -42.85 2.55 -24.82
C PRO A 598 -43.73 3.22 -25.87
N LEU A 599 -44.20 2.47 -26.86
CA LEU A 599 -44.97 2.95 -28.02
C LEU A 599 -46.23 3.79 -27.67
N SER A 600 -46.62 3.81 -26.39
CA SER A 600 -47.74 4.56 -25.83
C SER A 600 -47.42 6.01 -25.44
N ILE A 601 -46.15 6.44 -25.47
CA ILE A 601 -45.75 7.80 -25.12
C ILE A 601 -45.61 8.62 -26.40
N THR A 602 -46.49 9.60 -26.61
CA THR A 602 -46.35 10.53 -27.73
C THR A 602 -45.31 11.61 -27.38
N PRO A 603 -44.67 12.26 -28.37
CA PRO A 603 -43.74 13.37 -28.09
C PRO A 603 -44.36 14.50 -27.25
N GLU A 604 -45.69 14.68 -27.32
CA GLU A 604 -46.45 15.64 -26.52
C GLU A 604 -46.54 15.25 -25.03
N ASP A 605 -46.37 13.96 -24.70
CA ASP A 605 -46.37 13.43 -23.33
C ASP A 605 -44.99 13.48 -22.66
N VAL A 606 -43.93 13.82 -23.41
CA VAL A 606 -42.55 13.81 -22.92
C VAL A 606 -42.17 15.17 -22.34
N VAL A 607 -42.09 15.25 -21.02
CA VAL A 607 -41.47 16.38 -20.33
C VAL A 607 -40.00 16.04 -20.07
N ILE A 608 -39.09 16.68 -20.81
CA ILE A 608 -37.64 16.55 -20.59
C ILE A 608 -37.23 17.56 -19.52
N LEU A 609 -36.92 17.08 -18.32
CA LEU A 609 -36.26 17.89 -17.30
C LEU A 609 -34.75 17.92 -17.59
N PHE A 610 -34.19 19.12 -17.76
CA PHE A 610 -32.74 19.34 -17.82
C PHE A 610 -32.25 19.86 -16.47
N PRO A 611 -31.91 18.98 -15.51
CA PRO A 611 -31.39 19.43 -14.24
C PRO A 611 -30.00 20.06 -14.43
N ARG A 612 -29.88 21.36 -14.14
CA ARG A 612 -28.59 22.07 -14.12
C ARG A 612 -28.36 22.61 -12.70
N ARG A 613 -27.14 22.44 -12.18
CA ARG A 613 -26.73 22.86 -10.82
C ARG A 613 -27.53 22.23 -9.67
N LEU A 614 -27.88 20.94 -9.78
CA LEU A 614 -28.50 20.20 -8.66
C LEU A 614 -27.50 19.72 -7.59
N HIS A 615 -26.22 20.05 -7.75
CA HIS A 615 -25.16 19.65 -6.84
C HIS A 615 -24.32 20.88 -6.48
N GLU A 616 -24.06 21.07 -5.19
CA GLU A 616 -23.38 22.24 -4.63
C GLU A 616 -21.98 22.47 -5.24
N ALA A 617 -21.29 21.43 -5.68
CA ALA A 617 -20.00 21.57 -6.38
C ALA A 617 -20.09 22.00 -7.85
N ARG A 618 -21.29 22.22 -8.41
CA ARG A 618 -21.52 22.72 -9.78
C ARG A 618 -22.01 24.17 -9.81
N GLY A 619 -21.78 24.90 -8.71
CA GLY A 619 -22.06 26.33 -8.56
C GLY A 619 -23.21 26.60 -7.58
N PHE A 620 -23.16 27.79 -6.97
CA PHE A 620 -24.28 28.42 -6.28
C PHE A 620 -25.23 29.13 -7.25
#